data_AF-V7IA45-F1
#
_entry.id   AF-V7IA45-F1
#
_cell.length_a   1.000
_cell.length_b   1.000
_cell.length_c   1.000
_cell.angle_alpha   90.00
_cell.angle_beta   90.00
_cell.angle_gamma   90.00
#
_symmetry.space_group_name_H-M   'P 1'
#
loop_
_entity.id
_entity.type
_entity.pdbx_description
1 polymer ?
#
loop_
_entity_poly.entity_id
_entity_poly.type
_entity_poly.pdbx_seq_one_letter_code
_entity_poly.pdbx_strand_id
1 'polypeptide(L)'
;MTEVTSLRTPMFMKRIATASLILLLLGLAACRREPSDPTIPSATVAPSATQETTAPAEPEVPEAPDEWKPGTETLEKIPYESRRFVMSNGIEIRRIEETSKLDGTDIMVNKDSLSGFKSSQIEKKINTEIGNTLIEIMDQVKAEALGSGGNEGQKVTGINISTNVIYSCANVLFIDYYAYAEYPEANGISYVQKFRSVGFDLTTGEKLELADLFRNDFNHEKYLNEKIIMYIIENNFDDPDSGFLSGPFKGIREDQSFSFDLSGVRIILDEKNDEFMSLDYPLSIIIPLNEIGDDLAIFERYMSSGNLFHKEGLRKLLPNVVEYIPESVFQDFGATYAISIINGKFYGISDKGILDRLNELATSRLDHEGFIERAKAHEKTDPAGYYGSMNHDVQVIMNKGGYLCVVFMDLSYEQGNEKVSRIFVNIDLTTGKDMLLKDIFIDGFDYTGKILDTAGLNRDQASVQDNEFYFDENGIYVNILQNDVNLGVLNLWIPYEDLGFENIAIYNK
;
A
#
# COMPACT_ATOMS: atom_id res chain seq x y z
N MET A 1 1.64 21.19 65.00
CA MET A 1 2.97 21.46 64.40
C MET A 1 3.71 20.15 64.22
N THR A 2 3.55 19.49 63.08
CA THR A 2 4.60 18.72 62.38
C THR A 2 4.01 18.28 61.04
N GLU A 3 4.55 18.85 59.96
CA GLU A 3 4.39 18.33 58.60
C GLU A 3 5.25 17.07 58.45
N VAL A 4 4.72 16.06 57.76
CA VAL A 4 5.53 15.06 57.05
C VAL A 4 4.86 14.77 55.71
N THR A 5 5.60 15.13 54.67
CA THR A 5 5.41 14.79 53.25
C THR A 5 5.60 13.28 53.02
N SER A 6 4.75 12.70 52.16
CA SER A 6 5.00 11.38 51.56
C SER A 6 4.32 11.28 50.20
N LEU A 7 5.13 11.45 49.14
CA LEU A 7 4.87 11.03 47.78
C LEU A 7 4.53 9.53 47.72
N ARG A 8 3.52 9.15 46.92
CA ARG A 8 3.49 7.90 46.14
C ARG A 8 2.48 7.98 45.00
N THR A 9 3.03 7.86 43.79
CA THR A 9 2.43 7.75 42.45
C THR A 9 1.46 6.58 42.28
N PRO A 10 0.51 6.70 41.32
CA PRO A 10 0.15 5.57 40.46
C PRO A 10 0.18 5.99 38.98
N MET A 11 1.28 5.70 38.28
CA MET A 11 1.39 5.94 36.83
C MET A 11 1.85 4.69 36.05
N PHE A 12 1.70 3.49 36.65
CA PHE A 12 2.22 2.25 36.06
C PHE A 12 1.15 1.31 35.47
N MET A 13 -0.14 1.48 35.80
CA MET A 13 -1.21 0.62 35.26
C MET A 13 -1.82 1.11 33.93
N LYS A 14 -1.73 2.41 33.60
CA LYS A 14 -2.30 2.93 32.34
C LYS A 14 -1.56 2.46 31.07
N ARG A 15 -0.31 1.99 31.16
CA ARG A 15 0.48 1.54 30.00
C ARG A 15 0.24 0.08 29.59
N ILE A 16 -0.35 -0.75 30.45
CA ILE A 16 -0.62 -2.17 30.15
C ILE A 16 -1.92 -2.32 29.35
N ALA A 17 -2.94 -1.49 29.60
CA ALA A 17 -4.19 -1.53 28.87
C ALA A 17 -4.05 -1.10 27.40
N THR A 18 -3.16 -0.16 27.09
CA THR A 18 -2.89 0.29 25.70
C THR A 18 -2.07 -0.73 24.90
N ALA A 19 -1.22 -1.54 25.57
CA ALA A 19 -0.40 -2.56 24.90
C ALA A 19 -1.22 -3.80 24.48
N SER A 20 -2.30 -4.11 25.18
CA SER A 20 -3.16 -5.27 24.85
C SER A 20 -4.06 -5.04 23.62
N LEU A 21 -4.37 -3.78 23.28
CA LEU A 21 -5.15 -3.46 22.08
C LEU A 21 -4.30 -3.55 20.79
N ILE A 22 -2.97 -3.36 20.90
CA ILE A 22 -2.02 -3.52 19.79
C ILE A 22 -1.71 -5.00 19.51
N LEU A 23 -1.79 -5.88 20.53
CA LEU A 23 -1.55 -7.31 20.33
C LEU A 23 -2.69 -8.05 19.61
N LEU A 24 -3.91 -7.48 19.54
CA LEU A 24 -5.01 -8.08 18.78
C LEU A 24 -4.93 -7.78 17.26
N LEU A 25 -4.08 -6.82 16.85
CA LEU A 25 -3.87 -6.42 15.45
C LEU A 25 -2.60 -7.04 14.80
N LEU A 26 -1.81 -7.82 15.55
CA LEU A 26 -0.54 -8.43 15.06
C LEU A 26 -0.61 -9.95 14.82
N GLY A 27 -1.81 -10.51 14.67
CA GLY A 27 -2.05 -11.94 14.46
C GLY A 27 -1.79 -12.49 13.04
N LEU A 28 -1.14 -11.75 12.14
CA LEU A 28 -0.86 -12.18 10.75
C LEU A 28 0.61 -11.92 10.37
N ALA A 29 1.56 -12.57 11.04
CA ALA A 29 2.93 -12.72 10.53
C ALA A 29 3.70 -13.81 11.32
N ALA A 30 3.37 -15.08 11.11
CA ALA A 30 4.20 -16.17 11.62
C ALA A 30 4.11 -17.44 10.76
N CYS A 31 4.80 -17.43 9.61
CA CYS A 31 5.27 -18.67 9.00
C CYS A 31 6.80 -18.61 8.86
N ARG A 32 7.49 -19.25 9.82
CA ARG A 32 8.87 -19.71 9.68
C ARG A 32 8.89 -20.85 8.67
N ARG A 33 9.64 -20.71 7.58
CA ARG A 33 10.08 -21.83 6.72
C ARG A 33 11.46 -22.31 7.18
N GLU A 34 11.59 -23.61 7.42
CA GLU A 34 12.88 -24.30 7.50
C GLU A 34 13.52 -24.43 6.10
N PRO A 35 14.86 -24.44 6.00
CA PRO A 35 15.54 -24.66 4.72
C PRO A 35 15.65 -26.16 4.43
N SER A 36 14.97 -26.63 3.38
CA SER A 36 15.29 -27.91 2.76
C SER A 36 16.23 -27.68 1.59
N ASP A 37 17.46 -28.14 1.75
CA ASP A 37 18.54 -28.15 0.77
C ASP A 37 18.39 -29.38 -0.16
N PRO A 38 18.26 -29.21 -1.49
CA PRO A 38 18.50 -30.30 -2.42
C PRO A 38 19.77 -30.05 -3.23
N THR A 39 20.76 -30.88 -2.93
CA THR A 39 21.94 -31.10 -3.76
C THR A 39 21.53 -31.62 -5.14
N ILE A 40 21.85 -30.87 -6.20
CA ILE A 40 21.73 -31.33 -7.60
C ILE A 40 23.13 -31.71 -8.12
N PRO A 41 23.30 -32.89 -8.73
CA PRO A 41 24.60 -33.35 -9.23
C PRO A 41 25.01 -32.62 -10.52
N SER A 42 26.27 -32.21 -10.56
CA SER A 42 26.94 -31.63 -11.72
C SER A 42 27.09 -32.69 -12.82
N ALA A 43 26.44 -32.50 -13.96
CA ALA A 43 26.64 -33.29 -15.17
C ALA A 43 27.51 -32.50 -16.16
N THR A 44 28.70 -33.02 -16.43
CA THR A 44 29.65 -32.50 -17.40
C THR A 44 29.18 -32.86 -18.82
N VAL A 45 28.85 -31.86 -19.63
CA VAL A 45 28.52 -32.03 -21.06
C VAL A 45 29.76 -31.69 -21.89
N ALA A 46 30.12 -32.60 -22.79
CA ALA A 46 31.23 -32.49 -23.73
C ALA A 46 30.97 -31.43 -24.83
N PRO A 47 32.02 -30.81 -25.41
CA PRO A 47 31.87 -29.77 -26.42
C PRO A 47 31.39 -30.36 -27.74
N SER A 48 30.25 -29.87 -28.24
CA SER A 48 29.75 -30.18 -29.59
C SER A 48 30.25 -29.14 -30.59
N ALA A 49 30.53 -29.61 -31.79
CA ALA A 49 31.20 -28.91 -32.87
C ALA A 49 30.43 -27.70 -33.42
N THR A 50 31.20 -26.66 -33.74
CA THR A 50 30.77 -25.40 -34.35
C THR A 50 30.19 -25.63 -35.75
N GLN A 51 28.92 -25.28 -35.95
CA GLN A 51 28.34 -25.06 -37.28
C GLN A 51 28.19 -23.56 -37.50
N GLU A 52 28.83 -23.06 -38.56
CA GLU A 52 28.62 -21.70 -39.08
C GLU A 52 27.15 -21.55 -39.49
N THR A 53 26.42 -20.73 -38.74
CA THR A 53 25.06 -20.32 -39.07
C THR A 53 25.13 -18.90 -39.61
N THR A 54 24.72 -18.71 -40.86
CA THR A 54 24.59 -17.41 -41.52
C THR A 54 23.65 -16.50 -40.73
N ALA A 55 24.10 -15.26 -40.50
CA ALA A 55 23.39 -14.25 -39.72
C ALA A 55 21.96 -14.02 -40.28
N PRO A 56 20.91 -14.05 -39.43
CA PRO A 56 19.58 -13.63 -39.83
C PRO A 56 19.60 -12.14 -40.19
N ALA A 57 18.85 -11.75 -41.21
CA ALA A 57 18.65 -10.35 -41.55
C ALA A 57 18.14 -9.58 -40.32
N GLU A 58 18.80 -8.47 -40.02
CA GLU A 58 18.45 -7.54 -38.95
C GLU A 58 17.01 -7.07 -39.17
N PRO A 59 16.08 -7.33 -38.22
CA PRO A 59 14.70 -6.89 -38.38
C PRO A 59 14.66 -5.36 -38.51
N GLU A 60 13.93 -4.87 -39.51
CA GLU A 60 13.68 -3.44 -39.70
C GLU A 60 13.14 -2.84 -38.40
N VAL A 61 13.95 -1.96 -37.79
CA VAL A 61 13.54 -1.18 -36.62
C VAL A 61 12.38 -0.30 -37.08
N PRO A 62 11.19 -0.39 -36.45
CA PRO A 62 10.09 0.51 -36.76
C PRO A 62 10.60 1.95 -36.68
N GLU A 63 10.32 2.78 -37.69
CA GLU A 63 10.62 4.20 -37.63
C GLU A 63 10.07 4.76 -36.32
N ALA A 64 10.93 5.49 -35.59
CA ALA A 64 10.52 6.12 -34.34
C ALA A 64 9.28 6.99 -34.63
N PRO A 65 8.22 6.89 -33.80
CA PRO A 65 7.03 7.69 -34.00
C PRO A 65 7.41 9.18 -34.04
N ASP A 66 6.75 9.94 -34.93
CA ASP A 66 6.90 11.38 -35.06
C ASP A 66 6.92 12.05 -33.67
N GLU A 67 7.89 12.95 -33.44
CA GLU A 67 8.00 13.76 -32.22
C GLU A 67 6.62 14.30 -31.80
N TRP A 68 6.16 13.87 -30.63
CA TRP A 68 4.90 14.29 -30.06
C TRP A 68 4.87 15.81 -29.88
N LYS A 69 3.82 16.47 -30.39
CA LYS A 69 3.62 17.92 -30.27
C LYS A 69 2.57 18.23 -29.20
N PRO A 70 2.93 18.94 -28.12
CA PRO A 70 1.98 19.39 -27.11
C PRO A 70 0.82 20.17 -27.75
N GLY A 71 -0.43 19.88 -27.33
CA GLY A 71 -1.60 20.70 -27.68
C GLY A 71 -2.50 20.20 -28.83
N THR A 72 -2.27 19.01 -29.38
CA THR A 72 -3.17 18.40 -30.40
C THR A 72 -3.82 17.09 -29.96
N GLU A 73 -3.53 16.65 -28.74
CA GLU A 73 -3.98 15.35 -28.24
C GLU A 73 -5.49 15.35 -27.95
N THR A 74 -6.22 14.47 -28.62
CA THR A 74 -7.63 14.18 -28.33
C THR A 74 -7.73 12.85 -27.58
N LEU A 75 -7.48 12.86 -26.27
CA LEU A 75 -7.77 11.71 -25.42
C LEU A 75 -9.27 11.66 -25.11
N GLU A 76 -9.88 10.50 -25.37
CA GLU A 76 -11.25 10.21 -24.90
C GLU A 76 -11.30 10.37 -23.38
N LYS A 77 -12.23 11.20 -22.89
CA LYS A 77 -12.43 11.38 -21.46
C LYS A 77 -13.26 10.21 -20.94
N ILE A 78 -12.56 9.21 -20.41
CA ILE A 78 -13.19 8.08 -19.71
C ILE A 78 -13.41 8.52 -18.25
N PRO A 79 -14.62 8.39 -17.69
CA PRO A 79 -14.83 8.65 -16.26
C PRO A 79 -14.00 7.70 -15.39
N TYR A 80 -13.34 8.20 -14.35
CA TYR A 80 -12.53 7.44 -13.41
C TYR A 80 -13.35 6.36 -12.71
N GLU A 81 -14.59 6.67 -12.33
CA GLU A 81 -15.53 5.69 -11.76
C GLU A 81 -15.82 4.50 -12.68
N SER A 82 -15.61 4.64 -13.98
CA SER A 82 -15.76 3.54 -14.94
C SER A 82 -14.47 2.71 -15.12
N ARG A 83 -13.33 3.21 -14.64
CA ARG A 83 -12.04 2.50 -14.69
C ARG A 83 -11.92 1.54 -13.51
N ARG A 84 -12.08 0.25 -13.77
CA ARG A 84 -11.96 -0.79 -12.74
C ARG A 84 -10.52 -1.25 -12.52
N PHE A 85 -9.72 -1.23 -13.58
CA PHE A 85 -8.36 -1.73 -13.52
C PHE A 85 -7.45 -1.02 -14.50
N VAL A 86 -6.16 -1.18 -14.27
CA VAL A 86 -5.09 -0.88 -15.21
C VAL A 86 -4.31 -2.17 -15.47
N MET A 87 -3.78 -2.34 -16.68
CA MET A 87 -2.92 -3.49 -16.99
C MET A 87 -1.51 -3.22 -16.47
N SER A 88 -0.96 -4.15 -15.69
CA SER A 88 0.46 -4.11 -15.34
C SER A 88 1.31 -4.27 -16.58
N ASN A 89 2.56 -3.81 -16.53
CA ASN A 89 3.51 -4.13 -17.58
C ASN A 89 3.95 -5.59 -17.45
N GLY A 90 4.17 -6.26 -18.58
CA GLY A 90 4.67 -7.65 -18.65
C GLY A 90 6.18 -7.77 -18.40
N ILE A 91 6.74 -6.93 -17.53
CA ILE A 91 8.16 -6.89 -17.22
C ILE A 91 8.50 -7.80 -16.04
N GLU A 92 9.73 -8.31 -16.04
CA GLU A 92 10.34 -8.97 -14.89
C GLU A 92 11.29 -7.99 -14.20
N ILE A 93 11.18 -7.91 -12.88
CA ILE A 93 12.01 -7.04 -12.04
C ILE A 93 12.90 -7.95 -11.20
N ARG A 94 14.22 -7.82 -11.37
CA ARG A 94 15.21 -8.55 -10.58
C ARG A 94 16.02 -7.58 -9.73
N ARG A 95 16.06 -7.83 -8.43
CA ARG A 95 16.95 -7.11 -7.52
C ARG A 95 18.38 -7.65 -7.61
N ILE A 96 19.33 -6.75 -7.76
CA ILE A 96 20.77 -6.99 -7.75
C ILE A 96 21.30 -6.33 -6.48
N GLU A 97 21.90 -7.13 -5.61
CA GLU A 97 22.51 -6.67 -4.35
C GLU A 97 24.03 -6.71 -4.50
N GLU A 98 24.68 -5.59 -4.22
CA GLU A 98 26.13 -5.45 -4.25
C GLU A 98 26.60 -4.85 -2.93
N THR A 99 27.70 -5.38 -2.39
CA THR A 99 28.33 -4.85 -1.19
C THR A 99 29.80 -4.56 -1.48
N SER A 100 30.26 -3.38 -1.11
CA SER A 100 31.66 -2.96 -1.26
C SER A 100 32.13 -2.17 -0.04
N LYS A 101 33.43 -1.84 0.00
CA LYS A 101 34.01 -0.98 1.04
C LYS A 101 34.78 0.17 0.41
N LEU A 102 34.57 1.37 0.93
CA LEU A 102 35.31 2.58 0.57
C LEU A 102 35.85 3.23 1.84
N ASP A 103 37.17 3.29 1.99
CA ASP A 103 37.84 3.87 3.17
C ASP A 103 37.33 3.35 4.53
N GLY A 104 36.95 2.07 4.56
CA GLY A 104 36.42 1.41 5.75
C GLY A 104 34.94 1.67 6.04
N THR A 105 34.25 2.34 5.12
CA THR A 105 32.78 2.50 5.09
C THR A 105 32.17 1.37 4.27
N ASP A 106 31.17 0.68 4.81
CA ASP A 106 30.43 -0.35 4.06
C ASP A 106 29.43 0.32 3.12
N ILE A 107 29.43 -0.05 1.85
CA ILE A 107 28.50 0.46 0.84
C ILE A 107 27.62 -0.70 0.38
N MET A 108 26.31 -0.57 0.55
CA MET A 108 25.31 -1.52 0.06
C MET A 108 24.49 -0.87 -1.06
N VAL A 109 24.43 -1.54 -2.21
CA VAL A 109 23.67 -1.11 -3.39
C VAL A 109 22.62 -2.18 -3.71
N ASN A 110 21.35 -1.80 -3.71
CA ASN A 110 20.22 -2.64 -4.09
C ASN A 110 19.57 -2.08 -5.35
N LYS A 111 19.94 -2.58 -6.52
CA LYS A 111 19.47 -2.06 -7.81
C LYS A 111 18.46 -3.00 -8.46
N ASP A 112 17.36 -2.45 -8.93
CA ASP A 112 16.39 -3.17 -9.75
C ASP A 112 16.88 -3.19 -11.21
N SER A 113 16.84 -4.37 -11.82
CA SER A 113 17.11 -4.60 -13.24
C SER A 113 15.83 -5.08 -13.90
N LEU A 114 15.46 -4.45 -15.01
CA LEU A 114 14.25 -4.76 -15.75
C LEU A 114 14.57 -5.69 -16.92
N SER A 115 13.63 -6.59 -17.22
CA SER A 115 13.68 -7.40 -18.44
C SER A 115 12.27 -7.72 -18.94
N GLY A 116 12.16 -8.26 -20.16
CA GLY A 116 10.89 -8.73 -20.73
C GLY A 116 10.30 -7.80 -21.79
N PHE A 117 11.04 -6.75 -22.19
CA PHE A 117 10.68 -5.90 -23.31
C PHE A 117 10.93 -6.61 -24.63
N LYS A 118 10.07 -6.37 -25.64
CA LYS A 118 10.34 -6.81 -27.02
C LYS A 118 11.48 -6.01 -27.66
N SER A 119 11.65 -4.75 -27.26
CA SER A 119 12.74 -3.88 -27.72
C SER A 119 13.91 -3.90 -26.74
N SER A 120 15.00 -4.56 -27.13
CA SER A 120 16.24 -4.59 -26.35
C SER A 120 16.90 -3.21 -26.23
N GLN A 121 16.64 -2.29 -27.17
CA GLN A 121 17.14 -0.92 -27.12
C GLN A 121 16.46 -0.13 -26.00
N ILE A 122 15.13 -0.20 -25.90
CA ILE A 122 14.37 0.47 -24.83
C ILE A 122 14.76 -0.12 -23.47
N GLU A 123 14.81 -1.45 -23.36
CA GLU A 123 15.22 -2.14 -22.14
C GLU A 123 16.61 -1.69 -21.67
N LYS A 124 17.58 -1.64 -22.59
CA LYS A 124 18.93 -1.18 -22.29
C LYS A 124 18.95 0.30 -21.89
N LYS A 125 18.20 1.15 -22.59
CA LYS A 125 18.12 2.60 -22.30
C LYS A 125 17.63 2.83 -20.88
N ILE A 126 16.51 2.22 -20.49
CA ILE A 126 15.92 2.38 -19.15
C ILE A 126 16.84 1.80 -18.08
N ASN A 127 17.37 0.59 -18.24
CA ASN A 127 18.32 0.01 -17.28
C ASN A 127 19.60 0.84 -17.12
N THR A 128 20.07 1.49 -18.20
CA THR A 128 21.21 2.41 -18.13
C THR A 128 20.85 3.64 -17.30
N GLU A 129 19.68 4.22 -17.54
CA GLU A 129 19.22 5.41 -16.83
C GLU A 129 18.98 5.14 -15.33
N ILE A 130 18.46 3.95 -14.98
CA ILE A 130 18.35 3.50 -13.59
C ILE A 130 19.72 3.45 -12.93
N GLY A 131 20.71 2.85 -13.60
CA GLY A 131 22.08 2.79 -13.09
C GLY A 131 22.71 4.16 -12.90
N ASN A 132 22.55 5.05 -13.87
CA ASN A 132 23.09 6.41 -13.82
C ASN A 132 22.46 7.23 -12.69
N THR A 133 21.12 7.23 -12.59
CA THR A 133 20.40 7.96 -11.54
C THR A 133 20.79 7.46 -10.14
N LEU A 134 20.95 6.14 -9.98
CA LEU A 134 21.42 5.55 -8.72
C LEU A 134 22.83 6.06 -8.37
N ILE A 135 23.76 6.07 -9.32
CA ILE A 135 25.12 6.57 -9.10
C ILE A 135 25.10 8.05 -8.71
N GLU A 136 24.33 8.88 -9.42
CA GLU A 136 24.21 10.31 -9.13
C GLU A 136 23.76 10.58 -7.69
N ILE A 137 22.71 9.90 -7.24
CA ILE A 137 22.16 10.08 -5.89
C ILE A 137 23.14 9.57 -4.83
N MET A 138 23.81 8.43 -5.09
CA MET A 138 24.85 7.92 -4.21
C MET A 138 25.99 8.93 -4.07
N ASP A 139 26.41 9.56 -5.16
CA ASP A 139 27.50 10.54 -5.15
C ASP A 139 27.08 11.84 -4.45
N GLN A 140 25.82 12.26 -4.56
CA GLN A 140 25.25 13.36 -3.77
C GLN A 140 25.32 13.06 -2.26
N VAL A 141 24.84 11.88 -1.85
CA VAL A 141 24.92 11.45 -0.45
C VAL A 141 26.37 11.38 0.01
N LYS A 142 27.29 10.79 -0.76
CA LYS A 142 28.72 10.75 -0.42
C LYS A 142 29.33 12.15 -0.29
N ALA A 143 29.00 13.06 -1.19
CA ALA A 143 29.56 14.41 -1.19
C ALA A 143 29.08 15.21 0.03
N GLU A 144 27.80 15.13 0.37
CA GLU A 144 27.26 15.72 1.59
C GLU A 144 27.84 15.03 2.83
N ALA A 145 28.00 13.70 2.74
CA ALA A 145 28.38 12.90 3.87
C ALA A 145 29.85 12.97 4.28
N LEU A 146 30.73 13.06 3.28
CA LEU A 146 32.18 13.03 3.40
C LEU A 146 32.83 14.40 3.13
N GLY A 147 32.06 15.37 2.60
CA GLY A 147 32.52 16.71 2.32
C GLY A 147 32.61 17.60 3.56
N SER A 148 33.14 18.81 3.37
CA SER A 148 33.35 19.84 4.41
C SER A 148 32.06 20.40 5.04
N GLY A 149 30.88 19.93 4.59
CA GLY A 149 29.57 20.31 5.11
C GLY A 149 28.91 19.25 6.00
N GLY A 150 29.45 18.02 6.04
CA GLY A 150 29.03 17.02 7.02
C GLY A 150 29.56 17.36 8.41
N ASN A 151 29.06 16.69 9.45
CA ASN A 151 29.58 16.82 10.82
C ASN A 151 31.09 16.55 10.85
N GLU A 152 31.91 17.61 10.72
CA GLU A 152 33.36 17.51 10.59
C GLU A 152 33.93 16.65 11.73
N GLY A 153 34.52 15.51 11.36
CA GLY A 153 35.13 14.56 12.30
C GLY A 153 34.26 13.34 12.68
N GLN A 154 33.01 13.26 12.25
CA GLN A 154 32.21 12.03 12.40
C GLN A 154 32.55 11.03 11.28
N LYS A 155 32.77 9.77 11.68
CA LYS A 155 33.07 8.68 10.75
C LYS A 155 31.76 8.09 10.21
N VAL A 156 31.53 8.17 8.90
CA VAL A 156 30.45 7.43 8.23
C VAL A 156 30.65 5.93 8.45
N THR A 157 29.61 5.23 8.93
CA THR A 157 29.68 3.78 9.18
C THR A 157 29.14 2.95 8.03
N GLY A 158 28.16 3.47 7.31
CA GLY A 158 27.57 2.80 6.17
C GLY A 158 26.92 3.77 5.20
N ILE A 159 26.89 3.38 3.93
CA ILE A 159 26.09 4.02 2.88
C ILE A 159 25.20 2.96 2.27
N ASN A 160 23.91 3.23 2.22
CA ASN A 160 22.94 2.37 1.58
C ASN A 160 22.31 3.13 0.42
N ILE A 161 22.14 2.46 -0.70
CA ILE A 161 21.32 2.95 -1.79
C ILE A 161 20.46 1.83 -2.35
N SER A 162 19.21 2.16 -2.62
CA SER A 162 18.24 1.22 -3.15
C SER A 162 17.35 1.88 -4.20
N THR A 163 16.90 1.07 -5.14
CA THR A 163 15.77 1.40 -6.01
C THR A 163 14.58 0.53 -5.66
N ASN A 164 13.37 1.06 -5.88
CA ASN A 164 12.15 0.32 -5.78
C ASN A 164 11.18 0.72 -6.91
N VAL A 165 10.77 -0.23 -7.74
CA VAL A 165 9.68 -0.02 -8.69
C VAL A 165 8.36 0.13 -7.91
N ILE A 166 7.78 1.33 -7.91
CA ILE A 166 6.53 1.65 -7.18
C ILE A 166 5.28 1.59 -8.07
N TYR A 167 5.46 1.72 -9.39
CA TYR A 167 4.38 1.63 -10.35
C TYR A 167 4.90 1.02 -11.64
N SER A 168 4.16 0.06 -12.19
CA SER A 168 4.49 -0.59 -13.46
C SER A 168 3.21 -1.02 -14.16
N CYS A 169 2.46 -0.04 -14.66
CA CYS A 169 1.21 -0.27 -15.39
C CYS A 169 1.09 0.69 -16.57
N ALA A 170 0.21 0.37 -17.52
CA ALA A 170 -0.13 1.21 -18.66
C ALA A 170 1.07 1.70 -19.50
N ASN A 171 2.08 0.84 -19.73
CA ASN A 171 3.33 1.20 -20.40
C ASN A 171 4.08 2.37 -19.72
N VAL A 172 3.84 2.58 -18.42
CA VAL A 172 4.54 3.56 -17.59
C VAL A 172 5.17 2.87 -16.40
N LEU A 173 6.32 3.38 -15.98
CA LEU A 173 7.09 2.87 -14.84
C LEU A 173 7.51 4.03 -13.95
N PHE A 174 7.31 3.92 -12.64
CA PHE A 174 7.93 4.80 -11.66
C PHE A 174 8.87 4.02 -10.76
N ILE A 175 10.04 4.60 -10.53
CA ILE A 175 11.09 4.04 -9.68
C ILE A 175 11.46 5.08 -8.65
N ASP A 176 11.36 4.69 -7.38
CA ASP A 176 11.89 5.44 -6.26
C ASP A 176 13.34 5.04 -6.02
N TYR A 177 14.17 6.04 -5.77
CA TYR A 177 15.58 5.94 -5.43
C TYR A 177 15.75 6.50 -4.03
N TYR A 178 16.27 5.67 -3.14
CA TYR A 178 16.53 6.06 -1.75
C TYR A 178 17.98 5.79 -1.42
N ALA A 179 18.68 6.80 -0.93
CA ALA A 179 20.06 6.69 -0.50
C ALA A 179 20.26 7.36 0.84
N TYR A 180 21.06 6.77 1.71
CA TYR A 180 21.43 7.40 2.97
C TYR A 180 22.82 6.98 3.44
N ALA A 181 23.45 7.85 4.23
CA ALA A 181 24.69 7.61 4.95
C ALA A 181 24.43 7.69 6.47
N GLU A 182 25.02 6.76 7.21
CA GLU A 182 24.84 6.64 8.67
C GLU A 182 26.01 7.23 9.45
N TYR A 183 25.68 7.96 10.52
CA TYR A 183 26.65 8.52 11.48
C TYR A 183 26.35 8.06 12.89
N PRO A 184 27.32 7.50 13.61
CA PRO A 184 27.18 7.26 15.03
C PRO A 184 27.22 8.59 15.80
N GLU A 185 26.19 8.84 16.59
CA GLU A 185 26.13 9.95 17.56
C GLU A 185 26.13 9.42 19.01
N ALA A 186 26.40 10.31 19.97
CA ALA A 186 26.45 9.94 21.39
C ALA A 186 25.15 9.29 21.90
N ASN A 187 24.00 9.64 21.30
CA ASN A 187 22.68 9.18 21.71
C ASN A 187 21.90 8.44 20.60
N GLY A 188 22.54 8.08 19.48
CA GLY A 188 21.80 7.48 18.36
C GLY A 188 22.59 7.37 17.06
N ILE A 189 21.86 7.30 15.95
CA ILE A 189 22.37 7.35 14.59
C ILE A 189 21.71 8.53 13.90
N SER A 190 22.52 9.37 13.27
CA SER A 190 22.05 10.43 12.37
C SER A 190 22.21 9.99 10.93
N TYR A 191 21.40 10.57 10.04
CA TYR A 191 21.36 10.19 8.63
C TYR A 191 21.53 11.42 7.76
N VAL A 192 22.33 11.28 6.71
CA VAL A 192 22.22 12.14 5.52
C VAL A 192 21.49 11.30 4.48
N GLN A 193 20.35 11.76 3.98
CA GLN A 193 19.54 10.98 3.06
C GLN A 193 19.04 11.80 1.88
N LYS A 194 18.87 11.10 0.76
CA LYS A 194 18.33 11.62 -0.48
C LYS A 194 17.26 10.67 -1.00
N PHE A 195 16.21 11.27 -1.53
CA PHE A 195 15.13 10.56 -2.18
C PHE A 195 14.86 11.23 -3.52
N ARG A 196 14.68 10.42 -4.56
CA ARG A 196 14.29 10.87 -5.89
C ARG A 196 13.32 9.85 -6.45
N SER A 197 12.38 10.29 -7.26
CA SER A 197 11.56 9.38 -8.06
C SER A 197 11.66 9.76 -9.53
N VAL A 198 11.64 8.77 -10.40
CA VAL A 198 11.70 8.96 -11.86
C VAL A 198 10.63 8.12 -12.53
N GLY A 199 9.78 8.79 -13.30
CA GLY A 199 8.81 8.18 -14.20
C GLY A 199 9.40 7.94 -15.58
N PHE A 200 9.00 6.86 -16.25
CA PHE A 200 9.39 6.52 -17.62
C PHE A 200 8.18 6.18 -18.47
N ASP A 201 8.13 6.71 -19.68
CA ASP A 201 7.32 6.16 -20.77
C ASP A 201 8.04 4.94 -21.35
N LEU A 202 7.46 3.75 -21.20
CA LEU A 202 8.07 2.51 -21.69
C LEU A 202 7.97 2.34 -23.20
N THR A 203 7.21 3.18 -23.90
CA THR A 203 7.14 3.19 -25.37
C THR A 203 8.37 3.84 -25.99
N THR A 204 8.91 4.90 -25.35
CA THR A 204 10.05 5.68 -25.86
C THR A 204 11.32 5.50 -25.01
N GLY A 205 11.16 5.05 -23.78
CA GLY A 205 12.20 5.03 -22.74
C GLY A 205 12.61 6.42 -22.27
N GLU A 206 11.82 7.46 -22.56
CA GLU A 206 12.05 8.82 -22.06
C GLU A 206 11.50 9.00 -20.63
N LYS A 207 12.05 9.98 -19.92
CA LYS A 207 11.56 10.36 -18.59
C LYS A 207 10.25 11.14 -18.71
N LEU A 208 9.38 10.95 -17.73
CA LEU A 208 8.14 11.70 -17.60
C LEU A 208 8.36 12.97 -16.78
N GLU A 209 7.71 14.04 -17.20
CA GLU A 209 7.51 15.27 -16.44
C GLU A 209 6.18 15.21 -15.66
N LEU A 210 5.99 16.09 -14.68
CA LEU A 210 4.76 16.09 -13.88
C LEU A 210 3.51 16.34 -14.74
N ALA A 211 3.62 17.22 -15.73
CA ALA A 211 2.55 17.54 -16.67
C ALA A 211 2.09 16.31 -17.50
N ASP A 212 2.98 15.34 -17.71
CA ASP A 212 2.69 14.14 -18.49
C ASP A 212 1.70 13.18 -17.82
N LEU A 213 1.42 13.37 -16.53
CA LEU A 213 0.38 12.62 -15.82
C LEU A 213 -1.03 13.10 -16.18
N PHE A 214 -1.16 14.35 -16.64
CA PHE A 214 -2.43 15.05 -16.76
C PHE A 214 -2.83 15.30 -18.21
N ARG A 215 -4.11 15.56 -18.41
CA ARG A 215 -4.63 16.04 -19.69
C ARG A 215 -4.09 17.44 -20.00
N ASN A 216 -3.87 17.71 -21.29
CA ASN A 216 -3.32 19.01 -21.73
C ASN A 216 -4.23 20.21 -21.45
N ASP A 217 -5.54 19.98 -21.30
CA ASP A 217 -6.54 21.00 -20.96
C ASP A 217 -6.70 21.22 -19.44
N PHE A 218 -5.98 20.45 -18.62
CA PHE A 218 -6.04 20.53 -17.16
C PHE A 218 -4.91 21.39 -16.58
N ASN A 219 -5.27 22.36 -15.74
CA ASN A 219 -4.29 23.18 -15.02
C ASN A 219 -3.83 22.44 -13.75
N HIS A 220 -2.94 21.46 -13.95
CA HIS A 220 -2.42 20.62 -12.88
C HIS A 220 -1.67 21.42 -11.81
N GLU A 221 -0.89 22.44 -12.19
CA GLU A 221 -0.16 23.28 -11.23
C GLU A 221 -1.10 23.95 -10.23
N LYS A 222 -2.18 24.58 -10.72
CA LYS A 222 -3.16 25.23 -9.86
C LYS A 222 -3.83 24.22 -8.94
N TYR A 223 -4.27 23.09 -9.49
CA TYR A 223 -4.96 22.05 -8.73
C TYR A 223 -4.08 21.47 -7.62
N LEU A 224 -2.83 21.11 -7.94
CA LEU A 224 -1.87 20.55 -6.97
C LEU A 224 -1.53 21.57 -5.89
N ASN A 225 -1.34 22.84 -6.24
CA ASN A 225 -1.12 23.90 -5.26
C ASN A 225 -2.29 24.05 -4.28
N GLU A 226 -3.53 24.01 -4.77
CA GLU A 226 -4.73 24.08 -3.92
C GLU A 226 -4.78 22.87 -2.95
N LYS A 227 -4.46 21.67 -3.43
CA LYS A 227 -4.42 20.46 -2.59
C LYS A 227 -3.33 20.51 -1.52
N ILE A 228 -2.12 20.97 -1.88
CA ILE A 228 -1.02 21.12 -0.93
C ILE A 228 -1.36 22.17 0.15
N ILE A 229 -1.97 23.29 -0.22
CA ILE A 229 -2.40 24.32 0.74
C ILE A 229 -3.42 23.76 1.73
N MET A 230 -4.39 22.97 1.26
CA MET A 230 -5.36 22.32 2.14
C MET A 230 -4.70 21.33 3.08
N TYR A 231 -3.79 20.50 2.58
CA TYR A 231 -3.02 19.57 3.41
C TYR A 231 -2.23 20.29 4.52
N ILE A 232 -1.58 21.41 4.20
CA ILE A 232 -0.85 22.25 5.18
C ILE A 232 -1.78 22.71 6.30
N ILE A 233 -2.97 23.23 5.94
CA ILE A 233 -3.95 23.76 6.90
C ILE A 233 -4.54 22.64 7.76
N GLU A 234 -4.94 21.52 7.16
CA GLU A 234 -5.55 20.39 7.85
C GLU A 234 -4.60 19.73 8.86
N ASN A 235 -3.30 19.78 8.60
CA ASN A 235 -2.26 19.25 9.48
C ASN A 235 -1.62 20.32 10.39
N ASN A 236 -2.10 21.57 10.38
CA ASN A 236 -1.59 22.68 11.17
C ASN A 236 -0.08 22.94 10.94
N PHE A 237 0.40 22.75 9.70
CA PHE A 237 1.79 23.00 9.34
C PHE A 237 2.11 24.49 9.15
N ASP A 238 1.08 25.31 8.96
CA ASP A 238 1.19 26.77 8.89
C ASP A 238 1.27 27.46 10.26
N ASP A 239 1.11 26.71 11.36
CA ASP A 239 1.35 27.20 12.71
C ASP A 239 2.85 27.52 12.88
N PRO A 240 3.22 28.75 13.32
CA PRO A 240 4.61 29.14 13.55
C PRO A 240 5.37 28.22 14.53
N ASP A 241 4.67 27.53 15.42
CA ASP A 241 5.25 26.62 16.40
C ASP A 241 5.33 25.16 15.90
N SER A 242 4.86 24.87 14.69
CA SER A 242 4.79 23.51 14.13
C SER A 242 6.17 22.93 13.77
N GLY A 243 7.13 23.78 13.41
CA GLY A 243 8.46 23.39 12.97
C GLY A 243 8.52 22.74 11.57
N PHE A 244 7.45 22.82 10.77
CA PHE A 244 7.42 22.27 9.40
C PHE A 244 7.70 23.31 8.32
N LEU A 245 7.33 24.57 8.54
CA LEU A 245 7.48 25.66 7.58
C LEU A 245 8.37 26.78 8.14
N SER A 246 9.33 27.24 7.33
CA SER A 246 10.14 28.44 7.57
C SER A 246 9.48 29.71 7.00
N GLY A 247 8.48 29.54 6.13
CA GLY A 247 7.73 30.61 5.48
C GLY A 247 6.49 30.08 4.74
N PRO A 248 5.70 30.96 4.10
CA PRO A 248 4.51 30.54 3.38
C PRO A 248 4.87 29.68 2.15
N PHE A 249 4.00 28.72 1.82
CA PHE A 249 4.12 27.92 0.61
C PHE A 249 4.13 28.78 -0.65
N LYS A 250 5.13 28.58 -1.50
CA LYS A 250 5.37 29.40 -2.71
C LYS A 250 4.81 28.75 -3.99
N GLY A 251 4.19 27.58 -3.87
CA GLY A 251 3.71 26.78 -4.98
C GLY A 251 4.72 25.69 -5.41
N ILE A 252 4.26 24.70 -6.15
CA ILE A 252 5.14 23.68 -6.75
C ILE A 252 6.11 24.32 -7.75
N ARG A 253 7.28 23.71 -7.92
CA ARG A 253 8.29 24.16 -8.89
C ARG A 253 8.02 23.59 -10.29
N GLU A 254 8.59 24.20 -11.33
CA GLU A 254 8.52 23.68 -12.70
C GLU A 254 9.13 22.28 -12.80
N ASP A 255 10.23 22.05 -12.09
CA ASP A 255 10.93 20.77 -11.97
C ASP A 255 10.62 20.06 -10.64
N GLN A 256 9.41 20.25 -10.10
CA GLN A 256 8.99 19.65 -8.82
C GLN A 256 9.20 18.14 -8.83
N SER A 257 9.90 17.64 -7.81
CA SER A 257 10.06 16.20 -7.60
C SER A 257 8.70 15.56 -7.32
N PHE A 258 8.38 14.49 -8.03
CA PHE A 258 7.11 13.78 -7.89
C PHE A 258 7.27 12.28 -8.10
N SER A 259 6.32 11.51 -7.57
CA SER A 259 6.16 10.10 -7.90
C SER A 259 4.69 9.78 -8.15
N PHE A 260 4.42 8.62 -8.75
CA PHE A 260 3.07 8.17 -9.07
C PHE A 260 2.92 6.68 -8.81
N ASP A 261 1.84 6.28 -8.16
CA ASP A 261 1.46 4.89 -7.95
C ASP A 261 -0.08 4.72 -7.95
N LEU A 262 -0.56 3.54 -7.55
CA LEU A 262 -2.01 3.27 -7.47
C LEU A 262 -2.70 3.93 -6.28
N SER A 263 -1.99 4.70 -5.44
CA SER A 263 -2.57 5.55 -4.40
C SER A 263 -2.80 6.98 -4.91
N GLY A 264 -1.92 7.52 -5.75
CA GLY A 264 -2.04 8.89 -6.22
C GLY A 264 -0.78 9.48 -6.83
N VAL A 265 -0.82 10.80 -7.01
CA VAL A 265 0.36 11.62 -7.32
C VAL A 265 0.98 12.05 -6.01
N ARG A 266 2.23 11.67 -5.78
CA ARG A 266 3.02 12.12 -4.62
C ARG A 266 3.86 13.31 -5.02
N ILE A 267 3.63 14.46 -4.40
CA ILE A 267 4.52 15.61 -4.49
C ILE A 267 5.58 15.50 -3.39
N ILE A 268 6.84 15.57 -3.78
CA ILE A 268 7.99 15.41 -2.90
C ILE A 268 8.55 16.80 -2.63
N LEU A 269 8.49 17.24 -1.38
CA LEU A 269 8.98 18.52 -0.91
C LEU A 269 10.42 18.33 -0.42
N ASP A 270 11.36 18.66 -1.30
CA ASP A 270 12.80 18.44 -1.11
C ASP A 270 13.54 19.79 -0.98
N GLU A 271 14.87 19.80 -1.21
CA GLU A 271 15.68 21.02 -1.11
C GLU A 271 15.25 22.16 -2.05
N LYS A 272 14.41 21.89 -3.07
CA LYS A 272 13.86 22.92 -3.97
C LYS A 272 12.75 23.72 -3.30
N ASN A 273 12.16 23.20 -2.22
CA ASN A 273 11.07 23.79 -1.47
C ASN A 273 11.59 24.40 -0.15
N ASP A 274 12.40 25.47 -0.27
CA ASP A 274 13.10 26.14 0.85
C ASP A 274 12.19 26.71 1.95
N GLU A 275 10.90 26.86 1.68
CA GLU A 275 9.88 27.18 2.68
C GLU A 275 9.59 26.04 3.67
N PHE A 276 9.91 24.78 3.35
CA PHE A 276 9.78 23.65 4.26
C PHE A 276 11.08 23.45 5.03
N MET A 277 10.95 23.20 6.33
CA MET A 277 12.09 22.87 7.16
C MET A 277 12.58 21.46 6.81
N SER A 278 13.89 21.29 6.61
CA SER A 278 14.49 19.97 6.43
C SER A 278 14.35 19.17 7.73
N LEU A 279 13.65 18.05 7.68
CA LEU A 279 13.48 17.10 8.80
C LEU A 279 14.29 15.82 8.59
N ASP A 280 15.46 15.97 7.96
CA ASP A 280 16.30 14.92 7.39
C ASP A 280 15.62 14.12 6.27
N TYR A 281 14.30 13.90 6.28
CA TYR A 281 13.53 13.23 5.22
C TYR A 281 12.67 14.24 4.44
N PRO A 282 12.53 14.10 3.11
CA PRO A 282 11.63 14.97 2.37
C PRO A 282 10.19 14.71 2.79
N LEU A 283 9.48 15.78 3.11
CA LEU A 283 8.04 15.70 3.30
C LEU A 283 7.41 15.32 1.97
N SER A 284 6.41 14.43 1.99
CA SER A 284 5.68 14.10 0.78
C SER A 284 4.18 14.17 1.02
N ILE A 285 3.46 14.69 0.03
CA ILE A 285 2.01 14.86 0.06
C ILE A 285 1.45 14.03 -1.09
N ILE A 286 0.56 13.08 -0.77
CA ILE A 286 -0.10 12.25 -1.77
C ILE A 286 -1.47 12.86 -2.07
N ILE A 287 -1.70 13.17 -3.34
CA ILE A 287 -3.01 13.57 -3.86
C ILE A 287 -3.67 12.30 -4.42
N PRO A 288 -4.74 11.79 -3.77
CA PRO A 288 -5.33 10.51 -4.13
C PRO A 288 -5.83 10.44 -5.57
N LEU A 289 -5.68 9.28 -6.23
CA LEU A 289 -6.12 9.05 -7.61
C LEU A 289 -7.60 9.40 -7.82
N ASN A 290 -8.46 8.99 -6.88
CA ASN A 290 -9.90 9.20 -6.93
C ASN A 290 -10.29 10.69 -6.83
N GLU A 291 -9.45 11.54 -6.25
CA GLU A 291 -9.67 12.99 -6.22
C GLU A 291 -9.29 13.66 -7.53
N ILE A 292 -8.20 13.22 -8.18
CA ILE A 292 -7.77 13.74 -9.49
C ILE A 292 -8.73 13.25 -10.58
N GLY A 293 -9.16 11.98 -10.49
CA GLY A 293 -10.19 11.39 -11.32
C GLY A 293 -9.87 11.46 -12.82
N ASP A 294 -10.81 12.01 -13.58
CA ASP A 294 -10.81 12.00 -15.04
C ASP A 294 -9.76 12.90 -15.69
N ASP A 295 -9.07 13.72 -14.89
CA ASP A 295 -8.08 14.67 -15.38
C ASP A 295 -6.67 14.04 -15.51
N LEU A 296 -6.51 12.79 -15.07
CA LEU A 296 -5.36 11.95 -15.38
C LEU A 296 -5.41 11.46 -16.84
N ALA A 297 -4.30 11.62 -17.54
CA ALA A 297 -4.10 11.14 -18.91
C ALA A 297 -3.27 9.85 -18.97
N ILE A 298 -2.56 9.51 -17.89
CA ILE A 298 -1.59 8.41 -17.85
C ILE A 298 -2.18 7.05 -18.24
N PHE A 299 -3.46 6.80 -17.98
CA PHE A 299 -4.10 5.52 -18.29
C PHE A 299 -4.41 5.34 -19.78
N GLU A 300 -4.64 6.42 -20.52
CA GLU A 300 -5.00 6.37 -21.94
C GLU A 300 -3.81 6.69 -22.84
N ARG A 301 -3.00 7.68 -22.46
CA ARG A 301 -1.91 8.24 -23.28
C ARG A 301 -0.92 7.17 -23.73
N TYR A 302 -0.51 6.30 -22.81
CA TYR A 302 0.58 5.36 -23.03
C TYR A 302 0.12 3.96 -23.46
N MET A 303 -1.19 3.67 -23.43
CA MET A 303 -1.75 2.35 -23.75
C MET A 303 -1.92 2.07 -25.25
N SER A 304 -1.69 3.05 -26.13
CA SER A 304 -2.01 2.96 -27.56
C SER A 304 -1.00 2.18 -28.42
N SER A 305 0.20 1.87 -27.92
CA SER A 305 1.34 1.36 -28.70
C SER A 305 1.37 -0.17 -28.90
N GLY A 306 0.32 -0.90 -28.52
CA GLY A 306 0.28 -2.36 -28.56
C GLY A 306 1.10 -3.00 -27.44
N ASN A 307 1.17 -4.35 -27.41
CA ASN A 307 1.88 -5.04 -26.33
C ASN A 307 3.41 -4.91 -26.51
N LEU A 308 4.06 -4.12 -25.65
CA LEU A 308 5.51 -3.88 -25.62
C LEU A 308 6.33 -5.04 -25.03
N PHE A 309 5.67 -6.03 -24.42
CA PHE A 309 6.31 -7.04 -23.57
C PHE A 309 6.10 -8.46 -24.09
N HIS A 310 7.02 -9.35 -23.73
CA HIS A 310 6.92 -10.78 -24.05
C HIS A 310 5.81 -11.49 -23.26
N LYS A 311 5.50 -11.02 -22.05
CA LYS A 311 4.42 -11.51 -21.21
C LYS A 311 3.24 -10.55 -21.23
N GLU A 312 2.04 -11.09 -21.05
CA GLU A 312 0.88 -10.24 -20.79
C GLU A 312 0.92 -9.71 -19.35
N GLY A 313 0.40 -8.51 -19.18
CA GLY A 313 0.19 -7.91 -17.87
C GLY A 313 -0.95 -8.55 -17.11
N LEU A 314 -0.96 -8.37 -15.79
CA LEU A 314 -2.09 -8.70 -14.93
C LEU A 314 -2.96 -7.46 -14.72
N ARG A 315 -4.25 -7.65 -14.48
CA ARG A 315 -5.12 -6.54 -14.07
C ARG A 315 -4.76 -6.10 -12.66
N LYS A 316 -4.55 -4.80 -12.47
CA LYS A 316 -4.38 -4.14 -11.18
C LYS A 316 -5.60 -3.28 -10.91
N LEU A 317 -6.30 -3.55 -9.81
CA LEU A 317 -7.56 -2.90 -9.49
C LEU A 317 -7.31 -1.45 -9.04
N LEU A 318 -8.09 -0.52 -9.56
CA LEU A 318 -7.97 0.90 -9.21
C LEU A 318 -8.81 1.23 -7.97
N PRO A 319 -8.38 2.15 -7.08
CA PRO A 319 -9.20 2.62 -5.96
C PRO A 319 -10.57 3.13 -6.40
N ASN A 320 -11.62 2.74 -5.69
CA ASN A 320 -12.93 3.37 -5.87
C ASN A 320 -12.94 4.76 -5.23
N VAL A 321 -13.95 5.57 -5.56
CA VAL A 321 -14.23 6.87 -4.92
C VAL A 321 -14.93 6.76 -3.56
N VAL A 322 -15.14 5.54 -3.05
CA VAL A 322 -15.87 5.32 -1.80
C VAL A 322 -14.99 5.64 -0.61
N GLU A 323 -15.53 6.36 0.37
CA GLU A 323 -14.83 6.71 1.60
C GLU A 323 -15.68 6.37 2.82
N TYR A 324 -15.04 5.93 3.90
CA TYR A 324 -15.66 5.80 5.21
C TYR A 324 -15.05 6.83 6.16
N ILE A 325 -15.88 7.73 6.68
CA ILE A 325 -15.44 8.79 7.59
C ILE A 325 -16.06 8.53 8.97
N PRO A 326 -15.23 8.30 10.00
CA PRO A 326 -15.71 8.27 11.39
C PRO A 326 -16.32 9.61 11.77
N GLU A 327 -17.57 9.60 12.24
CA GLU A 327 -18.28 10.81 12.70
C GLU A 327 -18.29 10.92 14.23
N SER A 328 -18.22 9.77 14.92
CA SER A 328 -18.15 9.75 16.38
C SER A 328 -17.27 8.60 16.86
N VAL A 329 -16.31 8.93 17.71
CA VAL A 329 -15.46 7.97 18.41
C VAL A 329 -15.76 8.08 19.90
N PHE A 330 -16.35 7.04 20.49
CA PHE A 330 -16.56 6.94 21.93
C PHE A 330 -15.57 5.95 22.51
N GLN A 331 -14.72 6.44 23.42
CA GLN A 331 -13.74 5.62 24.14
C GLN A 331 -13.86 5.89 25.64
N ASP A 332 -14.08 4.84 26.43
CA ASP A 332 -14.09 4.91 27.89
C ASP A 332 -13.33 3.72 28.48
N PHE A 333 -12.36 4.01 29.34
CA PHE A 333 -11.47 3.03 29.94
C PHE A 333 -11.55 3.15 31.47
N GLY A 334 -12.36 2.29 32.07
CA GLY A 334 -12.47 2.14 33.51
C GLY A 334 -11.36 1.26 34.10
N ALA A 335 -11.36 1.11 35.43
CA ALA A 335 -10.43 0.20 36.10
C ALA A 335 -10.69 -1.28 35.74
N THR A 336 -11.96 -1.61 35.48
CA THR A 336 -12.43 -2.98 35.26
C THR A 336 -12.99 -3.20 33.85
N TYR A 337 -13.01 -2.18 32.98
CA TYR A 337 -13.60 -2.30 31.66
C TYR A 337 -12.95 -1.44 30.58
N ALA A 338 -13.20 -1.77 29.32
CA ALA A 338 -12.76 -0.99 28.15
C ALA A 338 -13.86 -0.90 27.09
N ILE A 339 -14.12 0.30 26.56
CA ILE A 339 -15.09 0.54 25.49
C ILE A 339 -14.43 1.30 24.35
N SER A 340 -14.66 0.84 23.11
CA SER A 340 -14.28 1.56 21.89
C SER A 340 -15.38 1.42 20.85
N ILE A 341 -16.11 2.50 20.57
CA ILE A 341 -17.20 2.53 19.59
C ILE A 341 -16.88 3.58 18.55
N ILE A 342 -16.75 3.15 17.29
CA ILE A 342 -16.45 4.01 16.15
C ILE A 342 -17.64 3.97 15.20
N ASN A 343 -18.47 5.02 15.21
CA ASN A 343 -19.53 5.18 14.21
C ASN A 343 -19.07 6.15 13.11
N GLY A 344 -19.60 5.95 11.91
CA GLY A 344 -19.26 6.82 10.78
C GLY A 344 -20.25 6.71 9.64
N LYS A 345 -19.89 7.30 8.51
CA LYS A 345 -20.66 7.26 7.27
C LYS A 345 -19.80 6.94 6.08
N PHE A 346 -20.42 6.23 5.14
CA PHE A 346 -19.90 6.04 3.80
C PHE A 346 -20.27 7.21 2.90
N TYR A 347 -19.37 7.54 1.97
CA TYR A 347 -19.52 8.55 0.92
C TYR A 347 -19.07 7.96 -0.42
N GLY A 348 -19.41 8.63 -1.53
CA GLY A 348 -18.97 8.20 -2.87
C GLY A 348 -19.70 6.98 -3.46
N ILE A 349 -20.80 6.52 -2.86
CA ILE A 349 -21.62 5.43 -3.40
C ILE A 349 -22.85 6.01 -4.11
N SER A 350 -22.99 5.72 -5.41
CA SER A 350 -24.08 6.23 -6.25
C SER A 350 -25.43 5.55 -5.98
N ASP A 351 -25.42 4.25 -5.64
CA ASP A 351 -26.63 3.51 -5.25
C ASP A 351 -27.05 3.88 -3.82
N LYS A 352 -28.16 4.61 -3.71
CA LYS A 352 -28.71 5.06 -2.43
C LYS A 352 -29.10 3.91 -1.50
N GLY A 353 -29.61 2.79 -2.04
CA GLY A 353 -30.01 1.65 -1.22
C GLY A 353 -28.82 0.96 -0.55
N ILE A 354 -27.71 0.83 -1.28
CA ILE A 354 -26.44 0.34 -0.73
C ILE A 354 -25.91 1.33 0.32
N LEU A 355 -25.88 2.62 -0.01
CA LEU A 355 -25.40 3.67 0.89
C LEU A 355 -26.17 3.71 2.22
N ASP A 356 -27.50 3.72 2.15
CA ASP A 356 -28.37 3.76 3.34
C ASP A 356 -28.15 2.51 4.21
N ARG A 357 -28.03 1.32 3.61
CA ARG A 357 -27.74 0.06 4.33
C ARG A 357 -26.38 0.10 5.02
N LEU A 358 -25.32 0.51 4.33
CA LEU A 358 -23.97 0.57 4.91
C LEU A 358 -23.91 1.58 6.08
N ASN A 359 -24.56 2.72 5.94
CA ASN A 359 -24.64 3.72 7.01
C ASN A 359 -25.44 3.24 8.22
N GLU A 360 -26.50 2.44 8.01
CA GLU A 360 -27.24 1.81 9.11
C GLU A 360 -26.36 0.81 9.88
N LEU A 361 -25.54 0.02 9.17
CA LEU A 361 -24.63 -0.95 9.77
C LEU A 361 -23.41 -0.31 10.45
N ALA A 362 -22.97 0.86 9.96
CA ALA A 362 -21.88 1.65 10.53
C ALA A 362 -22.25 2.37 11.84
N THR A 363 -23.47 2.19 12.33
CA THR A 363 -23.94 2.75 13.59
C THR A 363 -24.11 1.63 14.62
N SER A 364 -23.32 1.68 15.69
CA SER A 364 -23.37 0.72 16.78
C SER A 364 -24.75 0.65 17.43
N ARG A 365 -25.19 -0.56 17.73
CA ARG A 365 -26.41 -0.84 18.53
C ARG A 365 -26.09 -1.33 19.94
N LEU A 366 -24.83 -1.23 20.35
CA LEU A 366 -24.38 -1.71 21.65
C LEU A 366 -24.83 -0.78 22.78
N ASP A 367 -25.40 -1.36 23.84
CA ASP A 367 -25.82 -0.66 25.07
C ASP A 367 -24.60 -0.33 25.95
N HIS A 368 -23.79 0.63 25.50
CA HIS A 368 -22.58 1.03 26.22
C HIS A 368 -22.89 1.75 27.53
N GLU A 369 -23.99 2.51 27.60
CA GLU A 369 -24.44 3.17 28.83
C GLU A 369 -24.78 2.13 29.91
N GLY A 370 -25.64 1.16 29.59
CA GLY A 370 -25.97 0.09 30.53
C GLY A 370 -24.76 -0.79 30.86
N PHE A 371 -23.85 -1.02 29.91
CA PHE A 371 -22.58 -1.71 30.17
C PHE A 371 -21.73 -0.96 31.22
N ILE A 372 -21.57 0.36 31.09
CA ILE A 372 -20.83 1.19 32.06
C ILE A 372 -21.47 1.11 33.46
N GLU A 373 -22.79 1.18 33.54
CA GLU A 373 -23.50 1.07 34.83
C GLU A 373 -23.23 -0.26 35.53
N ARG A 374 -23.31 -1.37 34.77
CA ARG A 374 -23.03 -2.71 35.28
C ARG A 374 -21.55 -2.87 35.65
N ALA A 375 -20.64 -2.32 34.85
CA ALA A 375 -19.20 -2.36 35.12
C ALA A 375 -18.83 -1.62 36.41
N LYS A 376 -19.40 -0.42 36.62
CA LYS A 376 -19.23 0.36 37.85
C LYS A 376 -19.86 -0.32 39.07
N ALA A 377 -20.96 -1.05 38.89
CA ALA A 377 -21.53 -1.86 39.96
C ALA A 377 -20.60 -3.03 40.32
N HIS A 378 -20.02 -3.69 39.32
CA HIS A 378 -19.03 -4.76 39.52
C HIS A 378 -17.78 -4.27 40.24
N GLU A 379 -17.22 -3.12 39.84
CA GLU A 379 -16.03 -2.52 40.45
C GLU A 379 -16.19 -2.29 41.97
N LYS A 380 -17.41 -1.99 42.44
CA LYS A 380 -17.68 -1.85 43.89
C LYS A 380 -17.60 -3.17 44.65
N THR A 381 -17.88 -4.28 43.98
CA THR A 381 -17.89 -5.63 44.58
C THR A 381 -16.58 -6.38 44.38
N ASP A 382 -15.91 -6.14 43.26
CA ASP A 382 -14.63 -6.74 42.87
C ASP A 382 -13.78 -5.71 42.11
N PRO A 383 -13.09 -4.80 42.81
CA PRO A 383 -12.32 -3.73 42.18
C PRO A 383 -11.06 -4.22 41.45
N ALA A 384 -10.64 -5.47 41.68
CA ALA A 384 -9.50 -6.09 40.99
C ALA A 384 -9.96 -6.95 39.80
N GLY A 385 -11.23 -7.32 39.75
CA GLY A 385 -11.83 -8.12 38.69
C GLY A 385 -12.04 -7.33 37.41
N TYR A 386 -11.64 -7.92 36.29
CA TYR A 386 -12.00 -7.37 34.98
C TYR A 386 -13.46 -7.72 34.67
N TYR A 387 -14.29 -6.69 34.53
CA TYR A 387 -15.70 -6.83 34.20
C TYR A 387 -15.89 -7.23 32.73
N GLY A 388 -15.26 -6.52 31.80
CA GLY A 388 -15.55 -6.74 30.38
C GLY A 388 -15.01 -5.72 29.38
N SER A 389 -15.29 -5.95 28.11
CA SER A 389 -15.07 -4.99 27.02
C SER A 389 -16.25 -4.89 26.07
N MET A 390 -16.33 -3.76 25.37
CA MET A 390 -17.29 -3.53 24.30
C MET A 390 -16.60 -2.83 23.13
N ASN A 391 -16.79 -3.34 21.91
CA ASN A 391 -16.19 -2.77 20.72
C ASN A 391 -17.17 -2.76 19.55
N HIS A 392 -17.28 -1.62 18.87
CA HIS A 392 -17.90 -1.51 17.55
C HIS A 392 -16.87 -0.95 16.57
N ASP A 393 -16.62 -1.69 15.50
CA ASP A 393 -15.62 -1.34 14.49
C ASP A 393 -16.14 -1.60 13.08
N VAL A 394 -15.70 -0.76 12.14
CA VAL A 394 -16.04 -0.82 10.72
C VAL A 394 -14.75 -0.90 9.93
N GLN A 395 -14.53 -2.04 9.28
CA GLN A 395 -13.31 -2.31 8.54
C GLN A 395 -13.62 -2.37 7.05
N VAL A 396 -13.10 -1.41 6.29
CA VAL A 396 -13.12 -1.44 4.82
C VAL A 396 -11.93 -2.28 4.37
N ILE A 397 -12.19 -3.51 3.94
CA ILE A 397 -11.16 -4.49 3.58
C ILE A 397 -10.77 -4.37 2.10
N MET A 398 -11.78 -4.24 1.22
CA MET A 398 -11.58 -4.04 -0.21
C MET A 398 -12.34 -2.81 -0.66
N ASN A 399 -11.67 -1.95 -1.43
CA ASN A 399 -12.28 -0.76 -2.00
C ASN A 399 -11.65 -0.40 -3.35
N LYS A 400 -11.61 -1.38 -4.25
CA LYS A 400 -10.95 -1.26 -5.56
C LYS A 400 -11.72 -1.99 -6.65
N GLY A 401 -11.55 -1.54 -7.88
CA GLY A 401 -12.05 -2.18 -9.09
C GLY A 401 -13.55 -2.34 -9.17
N GLY A 402 -14.31 -1.42 -8.59
CA GLY A 402 -15.75 -1.51 -8.47
C GLY A 402 -16.22 -2.54 -7.45
N TYR A 403 -15.33 -3.04 -6.59
CA TYR A 403 -15.66 -3.97 -5.51
C TYR A 403 -15.48 -3.28 -4.16
N LEU A 404 -16.43 -3.50 -3.26
CA LEU A 404 -16.40 -3.02 -1.89
C LEU A 404 -16.61 -4.20 -0.94
N CYS A 405 -15.70 -4.40 0.00
CA CYS A 405 -15.86 -5.34 1.10
C CYS A 405 -15.73 -4.60 2.43
N VAL A 406 -16.76 -4.70 3.26
CA VAL A 406 -16.81 -4.11 4.59
C VAL A 406 -17.14 -5.18 5.62
N VAL A 407 -16.41 -5.18 6.73
CA VAL A 407 -16.71 -5.99 7.92
C VAL A 407 -17.17 -5.05 9.03
N PHE A 408 -18.40 -5.27 9.50
CA PHE A 408 -18.93 -4.62 10.69
C PHE A 408 -18.79 -5.58 11.86
N MET A 409 -18.12 -5.15 12.92
CA MET A 409 -17.86 -5.99 14.09
C MET A 409 -18.41 -5.36 15.35
N ASP A 410 -19.37 -6.04 15.97
CA ASP A 410 -19.82 -5.79 17.33
C ASP A 410 -19.28 -6.89 18.24
N LEU A 411 -18.52 -6.50 19.26
CA LEU A 411 -17.97 -7.38 20.28
C LEU A 411 -18.45 -6.90 21.65
N SER A 412 -19.02 -7.79 22.43
CA SER A 412 -19.24 -7.56 23.87
C SER A 412 -18.74 -8.75 24.65
N TYR A 413 -17.84 -8.49 25.60
CA TYR A 413 -17.37 -9.46 26.57
C TYR A 413 -17.82 -8.99 27.96
N GLU A 414 -18.71 -9.74 28.61
CA GLU A 414 -19.22 -9.42 29.94
C GLU A 414 -19.07 -10.64 30.87
N GLN A 415 -18.19 -10.52 31.87
CA GLN A 415 -18.00 -11.53 32.93
C GLN A 415 -17.73 -12.94 32.41
N GLY A 416 -16.86 -13.07 31.40
CA GLY A 416 -16.55 -14.37 30.78
C GLY A 416 -17.48 -14.77 29.64
N ASN A 417 -18.56 -14.03 29.39
CA ASN A 417 -19.47 -14.29 28.28
C ASN A 417 -19.11 -13.38 27.10
N GLU A 418 -18.56 -13.99 26.06
CA GLU A 418 -18.29 -13.32 24.79
C GLU A 418 -19.49 -13.41 23.86
N LYS A 419 -19.86 -12.29 23.24
CA LYS A 419 -20.76 -12.22 22.10
C LYS A 419 -20.05 -11.45 21.00
N VAL A 420 -19.88 -12.11 19.88
CA VAL A 420 -19.31 -11.52 18.67
C VAL A 420 -20.38 -11.56 17.59
N SER A 421 -20.66 -10.42 16.98
CA SER A 421 -21.45 -10.31 15.77
C SER A 421 -20.55 -9.72 14.69
N ARG A 422 -20.37 -10.46 13.61
CA ARG A 422 -19.65 -10.01 12.41
C ARG A 422 -20.63 -10.02 11.26
N ILE A 423 -20.72 -8.89 10.56
CA ILE A 423 -21.51 -8.76 9.35
C ILE A 423 -20.54 -8.47 8.21
N PHE A 424 -20.48 -9.40 7.26
CA PHE A 424 -19.69 -9.26 6.04
C PHE A 424 -20.58 -8.69 4.94
N VAL A 425 -20.14 -7.60 4.32
CA VAL A 425 -20.84 -6.97 3.22
C VAL A 425 -19.89 -6.88 2.03
N ASN A 426 -20.10 -7.75 1.05
CA ASN A 426 -19.35 -7.82 -0.20
C ASN A 426 -20.24 -7.33 -1.33
N ILE A 427 -19.83 -6.30 -2.07
CA ILE A 427 -20.66 -5.63 -3.08
C ILE A 427 -19.86 -5.43 -4.36
N ASP A 428 -20.47 -5.75 -5.50
CA ASP A 428 -20.05 -5.25 -6.80
C ASP A 428 -20.78 -3.92 -7.05
N LEU A 429 -20.07 -2.81 -6.85
CA LEU A 429 -20.57 -1.45 -7.02
C LEU A 429 -21.04 -1.17 -8.45
N THR A 430 -20.56 -1.94 -9.43
CA THR A 430 -20.96 -1.80 -10.84
C THR A 430 -22.38 -2.30 -11.07
N THR A 431 -22.72 -3.44 -10.45
CA THR A 431 -24.04 -4.06 -10.61
C THR A 431 -25.01 -3.72 -9.50
N GLY A 432 -24.51 -3.13 -8.40
CA GLY A 432 -25.27 -2.81 -7.20
C GLY A 432 -25.72 -4.05 -6.44
N LYS A 433 -25.00 -5.18 -6.58
CA LYS A 433 -25.41 -6.47 -6.02
C LYS A 433 -24.44 -6.96 -4.95
N ASP A 434 -25.01 -7.60 -3.94
CA ASP A 434 -24.25 -8.40 -2.99
C ASP A 434 -23.56 -9.55 -3.71
N MET A 435 -22.31 -9.79 -3.34
CA MET A 435 -21.48 -10.88 -3.86
C MET A 435 -21.51 -12.05 -2.89
N LEU A 436 -21.61 -13.25 -3.45
CA LEU A 436 -21.34 -14.50 -2.77
C LEU A 436 -19.91 -14.95 -3.07
N LEU A 437 -19.38 -15.86 -2.25
CA LEU A 437 -18.01 -16.35 -2.42
C LEU A 437 -17.73 -16.89 -3.82
N LYS A 438 -18.70 -17.61 -4.42
CA LYS A 438 -18.60 -18.10 -5.81
C LYS A 438 -18.36 -16.99 -6.84
N ASP A 439 -18.80 -15.76 -6.58
CA ASP A 439 -18.69 -14.65 -7.54
C ASP A 439 -17.23 -14.14 -7.65
N ILE A 440 -16.38 -14.49 -6.68
CA ILE A 440 -14.93 -14.25 -6.71
C ILE A 440 -14.23 -15.17 -7.72
N PHE A 441 -14.85 -16.28 -8.12
CA PHE A 441 -14.25 -17.29 -8.98
C PHE A 441 -14.88 -17.32 -10.37
N ILE A 442 -14.12 -17.83 -11.34
CA ILE A 442 -14.63 -18.08 -12.69
C ILE A 442 -15.71 -19.17 -12.67
N ASP A 443 -16.63 -19.11 -13.64
CA ASP A 443 -17.73 -20.06 -13.73
C ASP A 443 -17.22 -21.50 -13.89
N GLY A 444 -17.74 -22.42 -13.08
CA GLY A 444 -17.42 -23.84 -13.12
C GLY A 444 -16.17 -24.26 -12.31
N PHE A 445 -15.47 -23.33 -11.68
CA PHE A 445 -14.36 -23.66 -10.78
C PHE A 445 -14.87 -24.22 -9.44
N ASP A 446 -14.34 -25.37 -9.01
CA ASP A 446 -14.65 -26.00 -7.71
C ASP A 446 -13.89 -25.29 -6.57
N TYR A 447 -14.30 -24.04 -6.27
CA TYR A 447 -13.66 -23.23 -5.24
C TYR A 447 -13.81 -23.84 -3.85
N THR A 448 -14.98 -24.40 -3.51
CA THR A 448 -15.22 -25.05 -2.22
C THR A 448 -14.25 -26.20 -2.01
N GLY A 449 -14.14 -27.09 -3.00
CA GLY A 449 -13.21 -28.20 -2.94
C GLY A 449 -11.76 -27.74 -2.79
N LYS A 450 -11.35 -26.76 -3.60
CA LYS A 450 -9.99 -26.18 -3.55
C LYS A 450 -9.67 -25.55 -2.19
N ILE A 451 -10.61 -24.80 -1.60
CA ILE A 451 -10.47 -24.17 -0.28
C ILE A 451 -10.28 -25.25 0.81
N LEU A 452 -11.11 -26.30 0.80
CA LEU A 452 -11.01 -27.37 1.79
C LEU A 452 -9.71 -28.17 1.62
N ASP A 453 -9.27 -28.42 0.39
CA ASP A 453 -8.00 -29.08 0.10
C ASP A 453 -6.81 -28.24 0.61
N THR A 454 -6.82 -26.92 0.39
CA THR A 454 -5.80 -25.99 0.93
C THR A 454 -5.82 -25.96 2.46
N ALA A 455 -7.00 -26.07 3.07
CA ALA A 455 -7.16 -26.15 4.53
C ALA A 455 -6.78 -27.53 5.12
N GLY A 456 -6.52 -28.54 4.28
CA GLY A 456 -6.28 -29.92 4.72
C GLY A 456 -7.52 -30.59 5.33
N LEU A 457 -8.72 -30.19 4.93
CA LEU A 457 -10.00 -30.66 5.46
C LEU A 457 -10.68 -31.67 4.53
N ASN A 458 -11.37 -32.64 5.12
CA ASN A 458 -12.20 -33.57 4.37
C ASN A 458 -13.52 -32.89 3.96
N ARG A 459 -13.85 -32.96 2.67
CA ARG A 459 -15.07 -32.41 2.05
C ARG A 459 -16.38 -32.95 2.67
N ASP A 460 -16.36 -34.16 3.23
CA ASP A 460 -17.53 -34.74 3.91
C ASP A 460 -17.73 -34.17 5.34
N GLN A 461 -16.69 -33.55 5.90
CA GLN A 461 -16.66 -33.10 7.30
C GLN A 461 -16.65 -31.59 7.44
N ALA A 462 -16.61 -30.85 6.34
CA ALA A 462 -16.51 -29.40 6.36
C ALA A 462 -17.30 -28.76 5.23
N SER A 463 -17.85 -27.57 5.48
CA SER A 463 -18.55 -26.78 4.46
C SER A 463 -18.12 -25.32 4.52
N VAL A 464 -17.79 -24.76 3.36
CA VAL A 464 -17.43 -23.34 3.20
C VAL A 464 -18.71 -22.51 3.22
N GLN A 465 -18.72 -21.42 3.98
CA GLN A 465 -19.86 -20.50 4.05
C GLN A 465 -19.75 -19.42 2.97
N ASP A 466 -20.68 -19.46 2.00
CA ASP A 466 -20.66 -18.56 0.84
C ASP A 466 -20.96 -17.08 1.17
N ASN A 467 -21.56 -16.81 2.33
CA ASN A 467 -22.00 -15.48 2.75
C ASN A 467 -21.20 -14.92 3.95
N GLU A 468 -20.26 -15.68 4.49
CA GLU A 468 -19.41 -15.28 5.61
C GLU A 468 -17.96 -15.28 5.18
N PHE A 469 -17.63 -14.31 4.34
CA PHE A 469 -16.29 -14.14 3.77
C PHE A 469 -16.00 -12.66 3.59
N TYR A 470 -14.72 -12.32 3.50
CA TYR A 470 -14.26 -11.06 2.93
C TYR A 470 -13.08 -11.35 2.02
N PHE A 471 -12.68 -10.38 1.22
CA PHE A 471 -11.53 -10.51 0.33
C PHE A 471 -10.83 -9.17 0.19
N ASP A 472 -9.57 -9.20 -0.24
CA ASP A 472 -8.81 -8.04 -0.69
C ASP A 472 -8.11 -8.36 -2.03
N GLU A 473 -7.07 -7.61 -2.38
CA GLU A 473 -6.28 -7.84 -3.60
C GLU A 473 -5.38 -9.08 -3.54
N ASN A 474 -5.11 -9.61 -2.36
CA ASN A 474 -4.13 -10.68 -2.12
C ASN A 474 -4.78 -12.02 -1.80
N GLY A 475 -6.02 -12.03 -1.33
CA GLY A 475 -6.69 -13.28 -1.02
C GLY A 475 -8.10 -13.14 -0.50
N ILE A 476 -8.58 -14.25 0.05
CA ILE A 476 -9.92 -14.38 0.64
C ILE A 476 -9.81 -14.86 2.08
N TYR A 477 -10.66 -14.32 2.94
CA TYR A 477 -10.96 -14.87 4.25
C TYR A 477 -12.28 -15.61 4.18
N VAL A 478 -12.31 -16.87 4.62
CA VAL A 478 -13.52 -17.69 4.59
C VAL A 478 -13.80 -18.36 5.93
N ASN A 479 -15.08 -18.45 6.27
CA ASN A 479 -15.57 -19.26 7.38
C ASN A 479 -15.87 -20.69 6.89
N ILE A 480 -15.35 -21.67 7.61
CA ILE A 480 -15.54 -23.10 7.33
C ILE A 480 -16.23 -23.74 8.54
N LEU A 481 -17.44 -24.26 8.34
CA LEU A 481 -18.16 -25.03 9.34
C LEU A 481 -17.65 -26.47 9.33
N GLN A 482 -17.17 -26.94 10.47
CA GLN A 482 -16.79 -28.34 10.66
C GLN A 482 -17.98 -29.12 11.23
N ASN A 483 -18.36 -30.20 10.56
CA ASN A 483 -19.53 -31.02 10.89
C ASN A 483 -19.32 -31.88 12.17
N ASP A 484 -18.08 -32.00 12.66
CA ASP A 484 -17.80 -32.66 13.92
C ASP A 484 -18.16 -31.75 15.11
N VAL A 485 -18.95 -32.28 16.03
CA VAL A 485 -19.88 -31.57 16.94
C VAL A 485 -19.19 -30.63 17.93
N ASN A 486 -17.85 -30.57 17.94
CA ASN A 486 -17.06 -29.82 18.93
C ASN A 486 -16.00 -28.87 18.34
N LEU A 487 -15.84 -28.76 17.02
CA LEU A 487 -14.69 -28.02 16.45
C LEU A 487 -14.98 -26.56 16.09
N GLY A 488 -16.25 -26.15 16.05
CA GLY A 488 -16.63 -24.75 15.82
C GLY A 488 -16.41 -24.27 14.37
N VAL A 489 -16.30 -22.94 14.21
CA VAL A 489 -16.03 -22.29 12.91
C VAL A 489 -14.53 -22.11 12.76
N LEU A 490 -13.95 -22.70 11.71
CA LEU A 490 -12.57 -22.41 11.31
C LEU A 490 -12.57 -21.18 10.41
N ASN A 491 -11.72 -20.22 10.75
CA ASN A 491 -11.52 -19.01 9.96
C ASN A 491 -10.18 -19.10 9.23
N LEU A 492 -10.17 -18.92 7.92
CA LEU A 492 -8.95 -19.13 7.12
C LEU A 492 -8.74 -17.99 6.11
N TRP A 493 -7.53 -17.43 6.13
CA TRP A 493 -7.02 -16.59 5.04
C TRP A 493 -6.33 -17.45 3.99
N ILE A 494 -6.72 -17.30 2.72
CA ILE A 494 -6.17 -18.06 1.60
C ILE A 494 -5.68 -17.07 0.53
N PRO A 495 -4.36 -16.99 0.28
CA PRO A 495 -3.80 -16.18 -0.79
C PRO A 495 -4.31 -16.64 -2.17
N TYR A 496 -4.48 -15.70 -3.10
CA TYR A 496 -4.90 -16.04 -4.47
C TYR A 496 -3.86 -16.90 -5.20
N GLU A 497 -2.58 -16.84 -4.82
CA GLU A 497 -1.54 -17.72 -5.34
C GLU A 497 -1.88 -19.20 -5.12
N ASP A 498 -2.44 -19.54 -3.95
CA ASP A 498 -2.78 -20.92 -3.61
C ASP A 498 -4.04 -21.39 -4.35
N LEU A 499 -4.90 -20.46 -4.77
CA LEU A 499 -6.13 -20.69 -5.53
C LEU A 499 -5.90 -20.67 -7.06
N GLY A 500 -4.82 -20.05 -7.52
CA GLY A 500 -4.51 -19.78 -8.92
C GLY A 500 -5.23 -18.53 -9.43
N PHE A 501 -4.47 -17.49 -9.79
CA PHE A 501 -5.02 -16.20 -10.28
C PHE A 501 -5.92 -16.36 -11.52
N GLU A 502 -5.65 -17.36 -12.35
CA GLU A 502 -6.47 -17.70 -13.52
C GLU A 502 -7.91 -18.12 -13.15
N ASN A 503 -8.14 -18.53 -11.90
CA ASN A 503 -9.44 -18.95 -11.40
C ASN A 503 -10.22 -17.79 -10.73
N ILE A 504 -9.63 -16.60 -10.60
CA ILE A 504 -10.20 -15.47 -9.86
C ILE A 504 -10.93 -14.52 -10.82
N ALA A 505 -12.26 -14.49 -10.75
CA ALA A 505 -13.10 -13.71 -11.66
C ALA A 505 -12.88 -12.20 -11.56
N ILE A 506 -12.56 -11.68 -10.37
CA ILE A 506 -12.38 -10.22 -10.17
C ILE A 506 -11.20 -9.64 -10.98
N TYR A 507 -10.27 -10.50 -11.43
CA TYR A 507 -9.15 -10.16 -12.31
C TYR A 507 -9.35 -10.56 -13.77
N ASN A 508 -10.41 -11.30 -14.10
CA ASN A 508 -10.62 -11.91 -15.42
C ASN A 508 -11.88 -11.39 -16.15
N LYS A 509 -12.88 -10.89 -15.42
CA LYS A 509 -14.10 -10.23 -15.96
C LYS A 509 -13.82 -8.76 -16.19
#